data_AF-A0A0B3A9W5-F1
#
_entry.id   AF-A0A0B3A9W5-F1
#
_cell.length_a   1.000
_cell.length_b   1.000
_cell.length_c   1.000
_cell.angle_alpha   90.00
_cell.angle_beta   90.00
_cell.angle_gamma   90.00
#
_symmetry.space_group_name_H-M   'P 1'
#
loop_
_entity.id
_entity.type
_entity.pdbx_description
1 polymer ?
#
loop_
_entity_poly.entity_id
_entity_poly.type
_entity_poly.pdbx_seq_one_letter_code
_entity_poly.pdbx_strand_id
1 'polypeptide(L)'
;MKIDLFTDANFRGYTMEQIARRYLRREREHAFIFRTVEFMSLQGLLDYYSLVIPDRLDVEPLARFFKSIDLLEFIHDNRMVHTINLFEVKSKVFSNRDSLEISQQAYDRYKALQRLGFKSHLVYIELLPYWRFSIDVYDLFSFRALRVRENKLPSHHAGKKTPREGFEPPCPFGQ
;
A
#
# COMPACT_ATOMS: atom_id res chain seq x y z
N MET A 1 -14.36 5.26 21.70
CA MET A 1 -14.51 4.63 20.37
C MET A 1 -13.51 3.50 20.27
N LYS A 2 -13.91 2.29 19.85
CA LYS A 2 -13.00 1.16 19.61
C LYS A 2 -12.96 0.93 18.09
N ILE A 3 -11.76 0.88 17.50
CA ILE A 3 -11.58 0.60 16.08
C ILE A 3 -10.95 -0.79 15.97
N ASP A 4 -11.57 -1.65 15.16
CA ASP A 4 -11.06 -2.98 14.85
C ASP A 4 -10.35 -2.97 13.49
N LEU A 5 -9.02 -3.15 13.51
CA LEU A 5 -8.18 -3.20 12.32
C LEU A 5 -8.46 -4.42 11.44
N PHE A 6 -9.11 -5.46 11.97
CA PHE A 6 -9.50 -6.61 11.16
C PHE A 6 -10.61 -6.23 10.18
N THR A 7 -11.59 -5.44 10.63
CA THR A 7 -12.77 -5.07 9.85
C THR A 7 -12.61 -3.77 9.08
N ASP A 8 -11.87 -2.80 9.60
CA ASP A 8 -11.68 -1.50 8.95
C ASP A 8 -10.41 -1.53 8.08
N ALA A 9 -10.59 -1.82 6.78
CA ALA A 9 -9.49 -1.89 5.84
C ALA A 9 -8.78 -0.54 5.61
N ASN A 10 -9.51 0.58 5.68
CA ASN A 10 -8.95 1.91 5.47
C ASN A 10 -8.08 2.31 6.65
N PHE A 11 -8.61 2.18 7.87
CA PHE A 11 -7.87 2.49 9.08
C PHE A 11 -6.70 1.53 9.28
N ARG A 12 -6.85 0.25 8.89
CA ARG A 12 -5.73 -0.70 8.84
C ARG A 12 -4.64 -0.24 7.87
N GLY A 13 -4.98 0.09 6.63
CA GLY A 13 -4.01 0.57 5.64
C GLY A 13 -3.20 1.75 6.17
N TYR A 14 -3.90 2.79 6.63
CA TYR A 14 -3.28 3.96 7.26
C TYR A 14 -2.36 3.56 8.43
N THR A 15 -2.85 2.76 9.37
CA THR A 15 -2.07 2.33 10.55
C THR A 15 -0.78 1.62 10.15
N MET A 16 -0.86 0.72 9.17
CA MET A 16 0.31 -0.06 8.71
C MET A 16 1.32 0.84 7.99
N GLU A 17 0.87 1.82 7.20
CA GLU A 17 1.76 2.84 6.63
C GLU A 17 2.47 3.66 7.72
N GLN A 18 1.77 4.03 8.82
CA GLN A 18 2.41 4.74 9.93
C GLN A 18 3.47 3.89 10.64
N ILE A 19 3.22 2.59 10.80
CA ILE A 19 4.17 1.64 11.40
C ILE A 19 5.40 1.48 10.50
N ALA A 20 5.19 1.17 9.21
CA ALA A 20 6.24 1.06 8.20
C ALA A 20 7.13 2.31 8.21
N ARG A 21 6.50 3.50 8.24
CA ARG A 21 7.23 4.75 8.37
C ARG A 21 8.16 4.79 9.56
N ARG A 22 7.62 4.52 10.76
CA ARG A 22 8.40 4.66 12.00
C ARG A 22 9.57 3.68 12.02
N TYR A 23 9.35 2.48 11.53
CA TYR A 23 10.39 1.48 11.36
C TYR A 23 11.47 1.95 10.38
N LEU A 24 11.09 2.33 9.15
CA LEU A 24 12.03 2.75 8.12
C LEU A 24 12.89 3.95 8.55
N ARG A 25 12.31 4.95 9.22
CA ARG A 25 13.08 6.09 9.78
C ARG A 25 14.16 5.70 10.77
N ARG A 26 13.95 4.61 11.50
CA ARG A 26 14.90 4.12 12.49
C ARG A 26 16.04 3.35 11.82
N GLU A 27 15.73 2.59 10.79
CA GLU A 27 16.67 1.65 10.17
C GLU A 27 17.46 2.24 8.99
N ARG A 28 17.02 3.35 8.39
CA ARG A 28 17.80 4.04 7.35
C ARG A 28 18.09 5.48 7.73
N GLU A 29 19.29 5.94 7.38
CA GLU A 29 19.82 7.27 7.72
C GLU A 29 19.27 8.39 6.82
N HIS A 30 18.44 8.08 5.83
CA HIS A 30 18.02 9.02 4.80
C HIS A 30 16.72 9.77 5.12
N ALA A 31 16.54 10.92 4.46
CA ALA A 31 15.35 11.74 4.56
C ALA A 31 14.15 11.06 3.90
N PHE A 32 13.37 10.35 4.70
CA PHE A 32 12.12 9.81 4.24
C PHE A 32 11.00 10.85 4.29
N ILE A 33 10.33 11.04 3.15
CA ILE A 33 9.13 11.86 3.07
C ILE A 33 7.93 10.91 3.06
N PHE A 34 7.25 10.89 4.19
CA PHE A 34 6.04 10.11 4.35
C PHE A 34 4.83 11.01 4.26
N ARG A 35 3.77 10.54 3.59
CA ARG A 35 2.46 11.18 3.55
C ARG A 35 1.79 11.11 4.93
N THR A 36 2.27 11.93 5.86
CA THR A 36 1.50 12.36 7.04
C THR A 36 0.59 13.53 6.70
N VAL A 37 1.01 14.31 5.72
CA VAL A 37 0.26 15.36 5.07
C VAL A 37 -0.10 14.85 3.68
N GLU A 38 -1.37 14.93 3.31
CA GLU A 38 -1.81 14.60 1.95
C GLU A 38 -1.30 15.67 0.99
N PHE A 39 -0.21 15.36 0.26
CA PHE A 39 0.21 16.19 -0.86
C PHE A 39 -0.65 15.88 -2.08
N MET A 40 -1.14 16.92 -2.74
CA MET A 40 -2.00 16.80 -3.91
C MET A 40 -1.23 16.43 -5.18
N SER A 41 0.08 16.71 -5.21
CA SER A 41 0.99 16.43 -6.32
C SER A 41 2.41 16.16 -5.83
N LEU A 42 3.21 15.51 -6.69
CA LEU A 42 4.65 15.35 -6.45
C LEU A 42 5.35 16.71 -6.33
N GLN A 43 4.97 17.69 -7.16
CA GLN A 43 5.56 19.04 -7.10
C GLN A 43 5.34 19.72 -5.75
N GLY A 44 4.12 19.68 -5.22
CA GLY A 44 3.83 20.29 -3.91
C GLY A 44 4.60 19.63 -2.76
N LEU A 45 4.90 18.33 -2.88
CA LEU A 45 5.78 17.63 -1.93
C LEU A 45 7.22 18.12 -2.05
N LEU A 46 7.75 18.23 -3.28
CA LEU A 46 9.11 18.70 -3.52
C LEU A 46 9.31 20.12 -3.00
N ASP A 47 8.37 21.03 -3.29
CA ASP A 47 8.41 22.43 -2.85
C ASP A 47 8.40 22.52 -1.32
N TYR A 48 7.51 21.77 -0.66
CA TYR A 48 7.40 21.76 0.81
C TYR A 48 8.71 21.35 1.50
N TYR A 49 9.38 20.33 0.97
CA TYR A 49 10.68 19.87 1.49
C TYR A 49 11.86 20.58 0.85
N SER A 50 11.63 21.58 -0.01
CA SER A 50 12.65 22.30 -0.78
C SER A 50 13.60 21.37 -1.53
N LEU A 51 13.10 20.25 -2.05
CA LEU A 51 13.89 19.26 -2.80
C LEU A 51 13.97 19.64 -4.28
N VAL A 52 15.13 19.39 -4.88
CA VAL A 52 15.40 19.64 -6.29
C VAL A 52 15.62 18.32 -7.00
N ILE A 53 14.83 18.05 -8.04
CA ILE A 53 15.03 16.91 -8.93
C ILE A 53 15.98 17.35 -10.05
N PRO A 54 17.08 16.62 -10.30
CA PRO A 54 17.98 16.94 -11.40
C PRO A 54 17.32 16.60 -12.74
N ASP A 55 17.57 17.39 -13.79
CA ASP A 55 16.94 17.26 -15.12
C ASP A 55 17.08 15.86 -15.76
N ARG A 56 18.14 15.14 -15.40
CA ARG A 56 18.40 13.77 -15.85
C ARG A 56 17.44 12.72 -15.27
N LEU A 57 16.70 13.04 -14.23
CA LEU A 57 15.76 12.13 -13.58
C LEU A 57 14.34 12.45 -14.05
N ASP A 58 13.82 11.65 -14.98
CA ASP A 58 12.44 11.77 -15.44
C ASP A 58 11.47 11.29 -14.35
N VAL A 59 10.84 12.25 -13.68
CA VAL A 59 9.85 12.03 -12.62
C VAL A 59 8.42 12.20 -13.10
N GLU A 60 8.18 12.51 -14.38
CA GLU A 60 6.82 12.70 -14.89
C GLU A 60 5.96 11.43 -14.70
N PRO A 61 6.46 10.21 -15.00
CA PRO A 61 5.71 8.99 -14.74
C PRO A 61 5.43 8.77 -13.25
N LEU A 62 6.38 9.12 -12.37
CA LEU A 62 6.16 9.08 -10.92
C LEU A 62 5.05 10.05 -10.51
N ALA A 63 5.02 11.26 -11.07
CA ALA A 63 4.00 12.26 -10.78
C ALA A 63 2.59 11.77 -11.14
N ARG A 64 2.43 11.02 -12.24
CA ARG A 64 1.15 10.42 -12.66
C ARG A 64 0.62 9.39 -11.67
N PHE A 65 1.52 8.61 -11.05
CA PHE A 65 1.15 7.55 -10.11
C PHE A 65 1.32 7.94 -8.64
N PHE A 66 1.75 9.17 -8.37
CA PHE A 66 2.14 9.66 -7.05
C PHE A 66 1.14 9.33 -5.93
N LYS A 67 -0.16 9.49 -6.21
CA LYS A 67 -1.22 9.22 -5.22
C LYS A 67 -1.36 7.74 -4.87
N SER A 68 -0.91 6.85 -5.74
CA SER A 68 -1.01 5.40 -5.61
C SER A 68 0.24 4.72 -5.06
N ILE A 69 1.25 5.50 -4.66
CA ILE A 69 2.47 5.02 -3.99
C ILE A 69 2.33 5.31 -2.51
N ASP A 70 2.57 4.31 -1.66
CA ASP A 70 2.34 4.44 -0.23
C ASP A 70 3.41 5.34 0.42
N LEU A 71 4.70 5.01 0.22
CA LEU A 71 5.81 5.77 0.80
C LEU A 71 6.92 6.06 -0.23
N LEU A 72 7.61 7.18 -0.02
CA LEU A 72 8.74 7.63 -0.82
C LEU A 72 9.94 7.94 0.09
N GLU A 73 11.12 7.52 -0.32
CA GLU A 73 12.40 7.93 0.29
C GLU A 73 13.20 8.71 -0.73
N PHE A 74 13.63 9.91 -0.34
CA PHE A 74 14.48 10.76 -1.16
C PHE A 74 15.87 10.77 -0.55
N ILE A 75 16.82 10.17 -1.26
CA ILE A 75 18.24 10.28 -0.92
C ILE A 75 18.75 11.52 -1.64
N HIS A 76 19.18 12.50 -0.86
CA HIS A 76 19.57 13.81 -1.37
C HIS A 76 20.79 14.37 -0.63
N ASP A 77 21.61 15.15 -1.34
CA ASP A 77 22.67 15.96 -0.74
C ASP A 77 22.35 17.43 -0.96
N ASN A 78 22.32 18.20 0.13
CA ASN A 78 22.03 19.63 0.09
C ASN A 78 20.81 19.98 -0.79
N ARG A 79 19.68 19.27 -0.56
CA ARG A 79 18.40 19.35 -1.30
C ARG A 79 18.37 18.72 -2.69
N MET A 80 19.51 18.43 -3.30
CA MET A 80 19.57 17.82 -4.62
C MET A 80 19.30 16.31 -4.52
N VAL A 81 18.22 15.84 -5.13
CA VAL A 81 17.83 14.43 -5.09
C VAL A 81 18.73 13.60 -6.01
N HIS A 82 19.25 12.50 -5.47
CA HIS A 82 20.10 11.57 -6.20
C HIS A 82 19.42 10.22 -6.44
N THR A 83 18.53 9.81 -5.53
CA THR A 83 17.79 8.56 -5.66
C THR A 83 16.41 8.71 -5.03
N ILE A 84 15.42 8.13 -5.68
CA ILE A 84 14.06 8.01 -5.16
C ILE A 84 13.75 6.51 -5.02
N ASN A 85 13.50 6.08 -3.79
CA ASN A 85 13.02 4.74 -3.52
C ASN A 85 11.51 4.77 -3.25
N LEU A 86 10.79 3.82 -3.83
CA LEU A 86 9.35 3.67 -3.72
C LEU A 86 9.05 2.47 -2.82
N PHE A 87 8.05 2.58 -1.95
CA PHE A 87 7.65 1.50 -1.08
C PHE A 87 6.15 1.25 -1.19
N GLU A 88 5.80 0.01 -1.49
CA GLU A 88 4.45 -0.53 -1.33
C GLU A 88 4.34 -1.14 0.06
N VAL A 89 3.32 -0.75 0.83
CA VAL A 89 3.04 -1.31 2.14
C VAL A 89 1.91 -2.32 2.02
N LYS A 90 2.21 -3.57 2.38
CA LYS A 90 1.22 -4.63 2.49
C LYS A 90 1.15 -5.11 3.92
N SER A 91 -0.05 -5.48 4.33
CA SER A 91 -0.27 -6.09 5.63
C SER A 91 -1.03 -7.40 5.51
N LYS A 92 -0.67 -8.33 6.38
CA LYS A 92 -1.44 -9.54 6.61
C LYS A 92 -1.88 -9.55 8.06
N VAL A 93 -3.15 -9.88 8.24
CA VAL A 93 -3.75 -10.07 9.55
C VAL A 93 -4.03 -11.56 9.69
N PHE A 94 -3.43 -12.17 10.71
CA PHE A 94 -3.57 -13.58 11.12
C PHE A 94 -4.43 -14.44 10.19
N SER A 95 -3.82 -14.97 9.12
CA SER A 95 -4.45 -15.94 8.24
C SER A 95 -3.45 -17.01 7.83
N ASN A 96 -3.92 -18.24 7.64
CA ASN A 96 -3.09 -19.38 7.22
C ASN A 96 -2.68 -19.31 5.73
N ARG A 97 -2.57 -18.10 5.15
CA ARG A 97 -2.20 -17.90 3.75
C ARG A 97 -0.82 -17.27 3.65
N ASP A 98 0.11 -18.06 3.12
CA ASP A 98 1.44 -17.62 2.70
C ASP A 98 1.34 -16.93 1.34
N SER A 99 0.77 -15.72 1.31
CA SER A 99 0.85 -14.94 0.08
C SER A 99 1.07 -13.45 0.35
N LEU A 100 2.31 -13.05 0.07
CA LEU A 100 2.65 -11.68 -0.30
C LEU A 100 2.01 -11.42 -1.66
N GLU A 101 0.85 -10.76 -1.65
CA GLU A 101 0.09 -10.46 -2.86
C GLU A 101 0.12 -8.97 -3.18
N ILE A 102 0.43 -8.65 -4.42
CA ILE A 102 0.24 -7.33 -5.02
C ILE A 102 -0.77 -7.43 -6.16
N SER A 103 -1.56 -6.39 -6.40
CA SER A 103 -2.44 -6.37 -7.57
C SER A 103 -1.62 -6.21 -8.85
N GLN A 104 -2.10 -6.79 -9.96
CA GLN A 104 -1.46 -6.65 -11.27
C GLN A 104 -1.23 -5.19 -11.64
N GLN A 105 -2.21 -4.33 -11.39
CA GLN A 105 -2.09 -2.91 -11.67
C GLN A 105 -0.99 -2.23 -10.85
N ALA A 106 -0.84 -2.57 -9.57
CA ALA A 106 0.25 -2.04 -8.76
C ALA A 106 1.60 -2.57 -9.24
N TYR A 107 1.71 -3.86 -9.52
CA TYR A 107 2.92 -4.47 -10.07
C TYR A 107 3.37 -3.80 -11.38
N ASP A 108 2.46 -3.60 -12.33
CA ASP A 108 2.77 -2.97 -13.62
C ASP A 108 3.24 -1.52 -13.46
N ARG A 109 2.64 -0.76 -12.53
CA ARG A 109 3.08 0.61 -12.20
C ARG A 109 4.51 0.61 -11.68
N TYR A 110 4.82 -0.20 -10.66
CA TYR A 110 6.17 -0.25 -10.13
C TYR A 110 7.17 -0.74 -11.19
N LYS A 111 6.78 -1.69 -12.04
CA LYS A 111 7.65 -2.20 -13.11
C LYS A 111 7.96 -1.13 -14.15
N ALA A 112 6.98 -0.28 -14.49
CA ALA A 112 7.20 0.86 -15.36
C ALA A 112 8.17 1.87 -14.73
N LEU A 113 8.00 2.17 -13.44
CA LEU A 113 8.89 3.07 -12.71
C LEU A 113 10.31 2.49 -12.56
N GLN A 114 10.46 1.18 -12.35
CA GLN A 114 11.77 0.53 -12.25
C GLN A 114 12.61 0.74 -13.52
N ARG A 115 11.99 0.68 -14.70
CA ARG A 115 12.67 0.92 -15.99
C ARG A 115 13.24 2.32 -16.13
N LEU A 116 12.75 3.27 -15.34
CA LEU A 116 13.21 4.66 -15.29
C LEU A 116 14.28 4.89 -14.20
N GLY A 117 14.72 3.81 -13.53
CA GLY A 117 15.75 3.87 -12.50
C GLY A 117 15.23 4.02 -11.07
N PHE A 118 13.91 4.00 -10.85
CA PHE A 118 13.33 4.03 -9.50
C PHE A 118 13.47 2.67 -8.82
N LYS A 119 14.06 2.62 -7.62
CA LYS A 119 14.13 1.38 -6.84
C LYS A 119 12.82 1.18 -6.08
N SER A 120 12.23 0.01 -6.20
CA SER A 120 10.94 -0.30 -5.59
C SER A 120 11.09 -1.40 -4.55
N HIS A 121 10.46 -1.21 -3.39
CA HIS A 121 10.51 -2.13 -2.27
C HIS A 121 9.09 -2.50 -1.84
N LEU A 122 8.96 -3.69 -1.26
CA LEU A 122 7.76 -4.15 -0.59
C LEU A 122 8.02 -4.17 0.91
N VAL A 123 7.25 -3.40 1.67
CA VAL A 123 7.21 -3.50 3.12
C VAL A 123 6.03 -4.38 3.49
N TYR A 124 6.32 -5.52 4.10
CA TYR A 124 5.30 -6.45 4.56
C TYR A 124 5.20 -6.41 6.07
N ILE A 125 3.98 -6.18 6.56
CA ILE A 125 3.69 -6.14 8.00
C ILE A 125 2.73 -7.28 8.33
N GLU A 126 3.18 -8.23 9.14
CA GLU A 126 2.32 -9.26 9.69
C GLU A 126 1.86 -8.86 11.09
N LEU A 127 0.55 -8.64 11.26
CA LEU A 127 -0.05 -8.37 12.55
C LEU A 127 -0.30 -9.67 13.30
N LEU A 128 0.45 -9.87 14.39
CA LEU A 128 0.44 -11.05 15.27
C LEU A 128 -0.52 -10.83 16.47
N PRO A 129 -0.83 -11.88 17.26
CA PRO A 129 -1.72 -11.76 18.39
C PRO A 129 -1.04 -10.92 19.49
N TYR A 130 -1.88 -10.32 20.34
CA TYR A 130 -1.44 -9.43 21.42
C TYR A 130 -0.73 -8.15 20.93
N TRP A 131 -1.20 -7.55 19.84
CA TRP A 131 -0.67 -6.28 19.30
C TRP A 131 0.81 -6.30 18.95
N ARG A 132 1.34 -7.48 18.60
CA ARG A 132 2.70 -7.63 18.08
C ARG A 132 2.65 -7.58 16.56
N PHE A 133 3.76 -7.22 15.94
CA PHE A 133 3.89 -7.23 14.49
C PHE A 133 5.30 -7.64 14.07
N SER A 134 5.40 -8.34 12.93
CA SER A 134 6.64 -8.52 12.19
C SER A 134 6.69 -7.53 11.04
N ILE A 135 7.87 -7.05 10.70
CA ILE A 135 8.09 -6.18 9.54
C ILE A 135 9.24 -6.73 8.73
N ASP A 136 8.97 -6.98 7.46
CA ASP A 136 9.96 -7.42 6.50
C ASP A 136 10.01 -6.46 5.31
N VAL A 137 11.21 -6.20 4.79
CA VAL A 137 11.40 -5.31 3.64
C VAL A 137 12.11 -6.09 2.54
N TYR A 138 11.48 -6.14 1.37
CA TYR A 138 11.99 -6.87 0.21
C TYR A 138 12.22 -5.91 -0.96
N ASP A 139 13.21 -6.21 -1.80
CA ASP A 139 13.22 -5.68 -3.18
C ASP A 139 12.02 -6.29 -3.92
N LEU A 140 11.15 -5.44 -4.47
CA LEU A 140 9.89 -5.84 -5.07
C LEU A 140 10.08 -6.83 -6.23
N PHE A 141 11.17 -6.73 -6.98
CA PHE A 141 11.39 -7.53 -8.20
C PHE A 141 12.36 -8.69 -8.02
N SER A 142 13.17 -8.66 -6.96
CA SER A 142 14.06 -9.76 -6.61
C SER A 142 13.34 -10.83 -5.76
N PHE A 143 12.13 -10.55 -5.27
CA PHE A 143 11.41 -11.41 -4.34
C PHE A 143 10.59 -12.52 -5.04
N ARG A 144 11.12 -13.74 -5.07
CA ARG A 144 10.53 -14.90 -5.78
C ARG A 144 9.15 -15.36 -5.29
N ALA A 145 8.78 -15.07 -4.03
CA ALA A 145 7.51 -15.51 -3.47
C ALA A 145 6.36 -14.49 -3.65
N LEU A 146 6.59 -13.39 -4.37
CA LEU A 146 5.56 -12.41 -4.68
C LEU A 146 4.53 -13.03 -5.64
N ARG A 147 3.27 -13.13 -5.21
CA ARG A 147 2.17 -13.50 -6.10
C ARG A 147 1.51 -12.23 -6.62
N VAL A 148 1.29 -12.17 -7.92
CA VAL A 148 0.54 -11.08 -8.53
C VAL A 148 -0.90 -11.53 -8.71
N ARG A 149 -1.83 -10.82 -8.07
CA ARG A 149 -3.26 -11.10 -8.18
C ARG A 149 -3.81 -10.36 -9.39
N GLU A 150 -4.38 -11.10 -10.33
CA GLU A 150 -5.12 -10.51 -11.44
C GLU A 150 -6.28 -9.65 -10.92
N ASN A 151 -6.46 -8.50 -11.54
CA ASN A 151 -7.63 -7.67 -11.31
C ASN A 151 -8.83 -8.35 -11.98
N LYS A 152 -9.49 -9.27 -11.27
CA LYS A 152 -10.85 -9.67 -11.66
C LYS A 152 -11.76 -8.48 -11.42
N LEU A 153 -12.20 -7.83 -12.49
CA LEU A 153 -13.38 -6.97 -12.45
C LEU A 153 -14.50 -7.75 -11.76
N PRO A 154 -15.23 -7.18 -10.79
CA PRO A 154 -16.45 -7.82 -10.32
C PRO A 154 -17.35 -7.98 -11.54
N SER A 155 -17.55 -9.22 -11.98
CA SER A 155 -18.58 -9.52 -12.96
C SER A 155 -19.88 -9.06 -12.31
N HIS A 156 -20.48 -7.99 -12.83
CA HIS A 156 -21.87 -7.71 -12.58
C HIS A 156 -22.67 -8.91 -13.08
N HIS A 157 -22.93 -9.88 -12.21
CA HIS A 157 -24.04 -10.78 -12.40
C HIS A 157 -25.31 -9.97 -12.17
N ALA A 158 -25.76 -9.37 -13.27
CA ALA A 158 -27.16 -9.03 -13.46
C ALA A 158 -27.99 -10.28 -13.10
N GLY A 159 -28.96 -10.07 -12.22
CA GLY A 159 -29.59 -11.13 -11.45
C GLY A 159 -30.28 -12.19 -12.31
N LYS A 160 -30.18 -13.43 -11.85
CA LYS A 160 -31.29 -14.37 -11.93
C LYS A 160 -31.87 -14.49 -10.53
N LYS A 161 -33.04 -13.90 -10.33
CA LYS A 161 -33.90 -14.16 -9.16
C LYS A 161 -34.17 -15.67 -9.13
N THR A 162 -33.72 -16.35 -8.10
CA THR A 162 -34.34 -17.61 -7.66
C THR A 162 -35.52 -17.25 -6.74
N PRO A 163 -36.66 -17.96 -6.82
CA PRO A 163 -37.80 -17.70 -5.94
C PRO A 163 -37.41 -18.06 -4.51
N ARG A 164 -37.76 -17.19 -3.55
CA ARG A 164 -37.69 -17.52 -2.13
C ARG A 164 -38.73 -18.59 -1.84
N GLU A 165 -38.28 -19.80 -1.52
CA GLU A 165 -39.11 -20.76 -0.79
C GLU A 165 -39.45 -20.15 0.57
N GLY A 166 -40.74 -20.21 0.92
CA GLY A 166 -41.29 -19.64 2.14
C GLY A 166 -40.70 -20.31 3.37
N PHE A 167 -40.04 -19.50 4.20
CA PHE A 167 -39.78 -19.81 5.59
C PHE A 167 -40.74 -18.94 6.40
N GLU A 168 -41.88 -19.49 6.80
CA GLU A 168 -42.69 -18.90 7.88
C GLU A 168 -42.11 -19.37 9.22
N PRO A 169 -41.74 -18.46 10.13
CA PRO A 169 -41.52 -18.83 11.52
C PRO A 169 -42.89 -18.97 12.22
N PRO A 170 -43.07 -19.94 13.14
CA PRO A 170 -44.30 -20.09 13.89
C PRO A 170 -44.46 -18.93 14.88
N CYS A 171 -45.59 -18.22 14.83
CA CYS A 171 -46.00 -17.32 15.91
C CYS A 171 -46.44 -18.15 17.12
N PRO A 172 -45.85 -17.95 18.31
CA PRO A 172 -46.46 -18.38 19.56
C PRO A 172 -47.47 -17.30 20.01
N PHE A 173 -48.59 -17.72 20.61
CA PHE A 173 -49.69 -16.89 21.12
C PHE A 173 -50.61 -16.29 20.01
N GLY A 174 -51.92 -16.56 19.91
CA GLY A 174 -52.90 -17.08 20.85
C GLY A 174 -53.98 -16.02 21.09
N GLN A 175 -55.07 -16.05 20.30
CA GLN A 175 -56.48 -15.86 20.65
C GLN A 175 -57.35 -15.81 19.38
#